data_AF-A0A0L6X4G0-F1
#
_entry.id   AF-A0A0L6X4G0-F1
#
_cell.length_a   1.000
_cell.length_b   1.000
_cell.length_c   1.000
_cell.angle_alpha   90.00
_cell.angle_beta   90.00
_cell.angle_gamma   90.00
#
_symmetry.space_group_name_H-M   'P 1'
#
loop_
_entity.id
_entity.type
_entity.pdbx_description
1 polymer ?
#
loop_
_entity_poly.entity_id
_entity_poly.type
_entity_poly.pdbx_seq_one_letter_code
_entity_poly.pdbx_strand_id
1 'polypeptide(L)'
;MPAKWPIICVVVDGRGKLLSGASPFTVEVGSDTNVSALKKEIQSQNPRTLAAYDQMFMKLWKPTRDIGVVVANEKLKEVIDGLSIEANSNDVERLMEFELVSEYWNAAPNQRLLQVILQLPQVNLPQKHQREEDDTTTLVKRLKRVTDVAPSSLARPATFRNVVGEDKLITVNRPYEPSTIPIALYERAFGIFRDRCKQPPSNKAMNCLVHLTQVGCEWYPVEALRREAIAKVFSECLGLQFHAEKIGDTEYVTDGHLAFKIIPAAIRKCKNEDGSAMFQAALYYVSFFMRALPDFGNRNTCFPSILVVDSGSKLSFYAAIWDGQRVKVEPLCRGIDLTANWNELHARYEVAATLDALMEAVHVIQAHDALLESTIAPVERSNLGAIPRYPYLTSYRNENGQEVGLHYTAQLETDKLLFTATSDQPDLQECIVKFTQHEYSADAHNLLAMHQMAPKLQKIIEVPGGWKVVIMDRSKYHVLHHYPLSKELQEKVKNKVKRIVRTLHQNGFVHGDIRAANLLIDPASLNSHDVQVHLIDFDWGGRAGEVRYPIGLNSETVMRPKEVQGGKLILEAHDIEMISSLFA
;
A
#
# COMPACT_ATOMS: atom_id res chain seq x y z
N MET A 1 16.61 -32.16 -43.26
CA MET A 1 15.77 -31.13 -42.62
C MET A 1 16.64 -29.89 -42.47
N PRO A 2 16.14 -28.69 -42.80
CA PRO A 2 16.90 -27.46 -42.55
C PRO A 2 17.24 -27.35 -41.06
N ALA A 3 18.43 -26.82 -40.74
CA ALA A 3 18.86 -26.65 -39.37
C ALA A 3 17.97 -25.62 -38.68
N LYS A 4 17.41 -25.97 -37.52
CA LYS A 4 16.61 -25.04 -36.71
C LYS A 4 17.50 -24.03 -36.02
N TRP A 5 17.12 -22.76 -36.08
CA TRP A 5 17.78 -21.64 -35.45
C TRP A 5 17.05 -21.27 -34.15
N PRO A 6 17.78 -21.14 -33.03
CA PRO A 6 17.24 -20.67 -31.77
C PRO A 6 17.16 -19.14 -31.78
N ILE A 7 15.96 -18.59 -31.65
CA ILE A 7 15.68 -17.16 -31.66
C ILE A 7 15.13 -16.74 -30.30
N ILE A 8 15.82 -15.83 -29.61
CA ILE A 8 15.38 -15.29 -28.33
C ILE A 8 14.48 -14.08 -28.57
N CYS A 9 13.30 -14.17 -27.97
CA CYS A 9 12.19 -13.25 -28.14
C CYS A 9 11.84 -12.59 -26.80
N VAL A 10 11.37 -11.35 -26.85
CA VAL A 10 10.75 -10.64 -25.72
C VAL A 10 9.43 -10.02 -26.15
N VAL A 11 8.47 -9.88 -25.23
CA VAL A 11 7.15 -9.28 -25.50
C VAL A 11 7.02 -7.91 -24.86
N VAL A 12 6.60 -6.93 -25.66
CA VAL A 12 6.32 -5.56 -25.21
C VAL A 12 4.90 -5.14 -25.59
N ASP A 13 4.33 -4.21 -24.83
CA ASP A 13 3.02 -3.65 -25.13
C ASP A 13 3.06 -2.76 -26.39
N GLY A 14 1.89 -2.27 -26.83
CA GLY A 14 1.80 -1.39 -28.00
C GLY A 14 2.51 -0.04 -27.86
N ARG A 15 3.02 0.30 -26.67
CA ARG A 15 3.85 1.49 -26.40
C ARG A 15 5.33 1.13 -26.19
N GLY A 16 5.71 -0.14 -26.35
CA GLY A 16 7.08 -0.59 -26.19
C GLY A 16 7.52 -0.88 -24.75
N LYS A 17 6.60 -0.89 -23.77
CA LYS A 17 6.94 -1.24 -22.39
C LYS A 17 6.95 -2.77 -22.23
N LEU A 18 7.98 -3.30 -21.57
CA LEU A 18 8.02 -4.71 -21.18
C LEU A 18 6.79 -5.04 -20.33
N LEU A 19 6.07 -6.11 -20.69
CA LEU A 19 4.92 -6.55 -19.91
C LEU A 19 5.38 -7.03 -18.52
N SER A 20 4.58 -6.74 -17.48
CA SER A 20 4.85 -7.21 -16.13
C SER A 20 4.91 -8.74 -16.11
N GLY A 21 6.07 -9.31 -15.74
CA GLY A 21 6.30 -10.75 -15.72
C GLY A 21 6.73 -11.39 -17.06
N ALA A 22 6.95 -10.61 -18.13
CA ALA A 22 7.49 -11.16 -19.37
C ALA A 22 9.01 -11.38 -19.27
N SER A 23 9.43 -12.66 -19.27
CA SER A 23 10.83 -13.05 -19.41
C SER A 23 11.17 -13.35 -20.88
N PRO A 24 12.41 -13.12 -21.34
CA PRO A 24 12.87 -13.60 -22.64
C PRO A 24 12.67 -15.11 -22.77
N PHE A 25 12.29 -15.57 -23.96
CA PHE A 25 12.06 -16.99 -24.25
C PHE A 25 12.59 -17.35 -25.64
N THR A 26 12.93 -18.61 -25.84
CA THR A 26 13.55 -19.10 -27.08
C THR A 26 12.53 -19.81 -27.94
N VAL A 27 12.57 -19.54 -29.23
CA VAL A 27 11.78 -20.19 -30.28
C VAL A 27 12.72 -20.86 -31.28
N GLU A 28 12.41 -22.08 -31.70
CA GLU A 28 13.19 -22.77 -32.74
C GLU A 28 12.49 -22.68 -34.10
N VAL A 29 13.16 -22.11 -35.10
CA VAL A 29 12.59 -21.90 -36.44
C VAL A 29 13.58 -22.27 -37.54
N GLY A 30 13.14 -22.75 -38.70
CA GLY A 30 14.03 -22.99 -39.84
C GLY A 30 14.47 -21.68 -40.49
N SER A 31 15.68 -21.66 -41.07
CA SER A 31 16.17 -20.48 -41.81
C SER A 31 15.31 -20.13 -43.03
N ASP A 32 14.69 -21.14 -43.64
CA ASP A 32 13.75 -21.07 -44.77
C ASP A 32 12.30 -20.79 -44.35
N THR A 33 12.07 -20.50 -43.07
CA THR A 33 10.74 -20.17 -42.57
C THR A 33 10.46 -18.69 -42.80
N ASN A 34 9.23 -18.35 -43.17
CA ASN A 34 8.82 -16.95 -43.29
C ASN A 34 8.56 -16.32 -41.91
N VAL A 35 8.67 -15.00 -41.83
CA VAL A 35 8.42 -14.24 -40.59
C VAL A 35 6.99 -14.47 -40.05
N SER A 36 6.00 -14.69 -40.92
CA SER A 36 4.64 -15.05 -40.50
C SER A 36 4.59 -16.37 -39.70
N ALA A 37 5.28 -17.42 -40.13
CA ALA A 37 5.36 -18.67 -39.39
C ALA A 37 6.21 -18.53 -38.11
N LEU A 38 7.23 -17.67 -38.11
CA LEU A 38 7.94 -17.30 -36.87
C LEU A 38 7.00 -16.65 -35.85
N LYS A 39 6.12 -15.70 -36.25
CA LYS A 39 5.10 -15.13 -35.35
C LYS A 39 4.21 -16.22 -34.73
N LYS A 40 3.81 -17.20 -35.53
CA LYS A 40 2.95 -18.30 -35.07
C LYS A 40 3.66 -19.17 -34.03
N GLU A 41 4.94 -19.45 -34.22
CA GLU A 41 5.74 -20.22 -33.26
C GLU A 41 6.01 -19.42 -31.98
N ILE A 42 6.23 -18.10 -32.08
CA ILE A 42 6.32 -17.23 -30.90
C ILE A 42 5.01 -17.27 -30.09
N GLN A 43 3.86 -17.23 -30.77
CA GLN A 43 2.55 -17.30 -30.13
C GLN A 43 2.28 -18.68 -29.50
N SER A 44 2.71 -19.78 -30.13
CA SER A 44 2.52 -21.14 -29.61
C SER A 44 3.37 -21.42 -28.37
N GLN A 45 4.58 -20.84 -28.28
CA GLN A 45 5.50 -21.00 -27.14
C GLN A 45 5.14 -20.10 -25.94
N ASN A 46 4.33 -19.05 -26.14
CA ASN A 46 3.88 -18.17 -25.06
C ASN A 46 2.34 -17.94 -25.07
N PRO A 47 1.54 -19.01 -24.92
CA PRO A 47 0.08 -18.93 -25.07
C PRO A 47 -0.58 -18.15 -23.94
N ARG A 48 0.01 -18.14 -22.73
CA ARG A 48 -0.52 -17.39 -21.58
C ARG A 48 -0.60 -15.89 -21.84
N THR A 49 0.38 -15.36 -22.57
CA THR A 49 0.47 -13.91 -22.85
C THR A 49 -0.16 -13.56 -24.20
N LEU A 50 -0.03 -14.45 -25.19
CA LEU A 50 -0.29 -14.11 -26.59
C LEU A 50 -1.59 -14.70 -27.17
N ALA A 51 -2.29 -15.61 -26.47
CA ALA A 51 -3.49 -16.26 -27.01
C ALA A 51 -4.67 -15.29 -27.30
N ALA A 52 -4.72 -14.15 -26.60
CA ALA A 52 -5.79 -13.16 -26.74
C ALA A 52 -5.61 -12.18 -27.92
N TYR A 53 -4.48 -12.25 -28.63
CA TYR A 53 -4.10 -11.28 -29.66
C TYR A 53 -4.09 -11.93 -31.04
N ASP A 54 -4.68 -11.23 -32.01
CA ASP A 54 -4.64 -11.66 -33.40
C ASP A 54 -3.24 -11.40 -33.99
N GLN A 55 -2.66 -12.47 -34.54
CA GLN A 55 -1.32 -12.52 -35.13
C GLN A 55 -1.12 -11.46 -36.23
N MET A 56 -2.19 -11.11 -36.96
CA MET A 56 -2.15 -10.11 -38.03
C MET A 56 -1.73 -8.72 -37.54
N PHE A 57 -2.01 -8.40 -36.27
CA PHE A 57 -1.74 -7.07 -35.72
C PHE A 57 -0.49 -7.01 -34.83
N MET A 58 0.17 -8.15 -34.61
CA MET A 58 1.46 -8.21 -33.92
C MET A 58 2.58 -7.75 -34.84
N LYS A 59 3.58 -7.04 -34.31
CA LYS A 59 4.78 -6.61 -35.05
C LYS A 59 6.02 -7.27 -34.46
N LEU A 60 6.94 -7.69 -35.33
CA LEU A 60 8.24 -8.20 -34.93
C LEU A 60 9.33 -7.22 -35.36
N TRP A 61 10.26 -6.97 -34.44
CA TRP A 61 11.40 -6.10 -34.64
C TRP A 61 12.69 -6.84 -34.31
N LYS A 62 13.73 -6.60 -35.09
CA LYS A 62 15.08 -7.09 -34.86
C LYS A 62 15.94 -5.93 -34.35
N PRO A 63 16.58 -6.05 -33.18
CA PRO A 63 17.57 -5.07 -32.73
C PRO A 63 18.76 -5.03 -33.70
N THR A 64 19.24 -3.84 -34.05
CA THR A 64 20.46 -3.67 -34.86
C THR A 64 21.73 -3.68 -34.01
N ARG A 65 21.60 -3.49 -32.69
CA ARG A 65 22.68 -3.57 -31.70
C ARG A 65 22.59 -4.85 -30.87
N ASP A 66 23.74 -5.33 -30.41
CA ASP A 66 23.82 -6.51 -29.55
C ASP A 66 23.26 -6.20 -28.13
N ILE A 67 22.11 -6.78 -27.82
CA ILE A 67 21.46 -6.67 -26.51
C ILE A 67 21.59 -8.00 -25.78
N GLY A 68 22.23 -8.03 -24.61
CA GLY A 68 22.33 -9.24 -23.81
C GLY A 68 20.98 -9.72 -23.27
N VAL A 69 20.79 -11.05 -23.21
CA VAL A 69 19.53 -11.69 -22.76
C VAL A 69 19.18 -11.39 -21.30
N VAL A 70 20.19 -11.07 -20.47
CA VAL A 70 19.99 -10.51 -19.13
C VAL A 70 19.64 -9.03 -19.27
N VAL A 71 18.39 -8.76 -19.60
CA VAL A 71 17.92 -7.39 -19.82
C VAL A 71 17.95 -6.62 -18.49
N ALA A 72 18.90 -5.70 -18.34
CA ALA A 72 18.68 -4.54 -17.49
C ALA A 72 17.64 -3.66 -18.20
N ASN A 73 16.52 -3.36 -17.51
CA ASN A 73 15.41 -2.56 -18.05
C ASN A 73 15.87 -1.27 -18.75
N GLU A 74 17.02 -0.71 -18.37
CA GLU A 74 17.58 0.52 -18.92
C GLU A 74 18.04 0.38 -20.40
N LYS A 75 18.80 -0.67 -20.77
CA LYS A 75 19.27 -0.85 -22.16
C LYS A 75 18.14 -1.18 -23.13
N LEU A 76 17.15 -1.94 -22.67
CA LEU A 76 15.98 -2.25 -23.49
C LEU A 76 15.07 -1.02 -23.63
N LYS A 77 14.95 -0.19 -22.60
CA LYS A 77 14.27 1.10 -22.70
C LYS A 77 14.96 2.04 -23.70
N GLU A 78 16.29 2.15 -23.69
CA GLU A 78 17.02 2.98 -24.66
C GLU A 78 16.78 2.55 -26.12
N VAL A 79 16.66 1.24 -26.38
CA VAL A 79 16.38 0.72 -27.73
C VAL A 79 14.91 0.89 -28.12
N ILE A 80 13.99 0.96 -27.16
CA ILE A 80 12.55 1.01 -27.40
C ILE A 80 11.96 2.44 -27.29
N ASP A 81 12.58 3.35 -26.52
CA ASP A 81 12.26 4.78 -26.48
C ASP A 81 12.62 5.42 -27.84
N GLY A 82 11.75 5.22 -28.82
CA GLY A 82 11.94 5.57 -30.23
C GLY A 82 11.11 4.72 -31.20
N LEU A 83 10.55 3.58 -30.74
CA LEU A 83 9.65 2.72 -31.53
C LEU A 83 8.28 3.40 -31.73
N SER A 84 8.16 4.19 -32.78
CA SER A 84 6.86 4.62 -33.32
C SER A 84 6.28 3.56 -34.27
N ILE A 85 4.99 3.66 -34.59
CA ILE A 85 4.24 2.72 -35.46
C ILE A 85 4.89 2.55 -36.86
N GLU A 86 5.80 3.46 -37.24
CA GLU A 86 6.49 3.54 -38.54
C GLU A 86 8.03 3.46 -38.44
N ALA A 87 8.60 3.21 -37.26
CA ALA A 87 10.03 3.39 -37.03
C ALA A 87 10.89 2.20 -37.54
N ASN A 88 11.36 2.27 -38.78
CA ASN A 88 12.73 1.82 -39.05
C ASN A 88 13.66 2.90 -38.52
N SER A 89 14.56 2.55 -37.60
CA SER A 89 15.51 3.49 -37.01
C SER A 89 16.92 2.88 -36.99
N ASN A 90 17.90 3.62 -36.48
CA ASN A 90 19.26 3.09 -36.34
C ASN A 90 19.36 1.93 -35.34
N ASP A 91 18.33 1.70 -34.51
CA ASP A 91 18.39 0.78 -33.37
C ASP A 91 17.53 -0.49 -33.55
N VAL A 92 16.55 -0.45 -34.45
CA VAL A 92 15.63 -1.55 -34.75
C VAL A 92 15.24 -1.61 -36.22
N GLU A 93 15.13 -2.84 -36.73
CA GLU A 93 14.72 -3.19 -38.09
C GLU A 93 13.40 -3.98 -38.03
N ARG A 94 12.40 -3.59 -38.82
CA ARG A 94 11.12 -4.30 -38.86
C ARG A 94 11.25 -5.61 -39.65
N LEU A 95 10.75 -6.71 -39.09
CA LEU A 95 10.64 -7.99 -39.80
C LEU A 95 9.35 -8.03 -40.64
N MET A 96 9.48 -8.18 -41.95
CA MET A 96 8.41 -8.19 -42.94
C MET A 96 7.86 -9.60 -43.12
N GLU A 97 6.53 -9.75 -43.12
CA GLU A 97 5.85 -11.05 -42.95
C GLU A 97 6.16 -12.10 -44.03
N PHE A 98 6.45 -11.64 -45.25
CA PHE A 98 6.70 -12.50 -46.42
C PHE A 98 8.18 -12.81 -46.64
N GLU A 99 9.08 -12.17 -45.89
CA GLU A 99 10.51 -12.42 -45.99
C GLU A 99 10.89 -13.67 -45.18
N LEU A 100 11.97 -14.32 -45.61
CA LEU A 100 12.53 -15.47 -44.91
C LEU A 100 13.35 -15.00 -43.72
N VAL A 101 13.38 -15.81 -42.65
CA VAL A 101 14.24 -15.56 -41.49
C VAL A 101 15.71 -15.41 -41.92
N SER A 102 16.14 -16.15 -42.94
CA SER A 102 17.49 -16.05 -43.52
C SER A 102 17.84 -14.69 -44.13
N GLU A 103 16.86 -13.87 -44.51
CA GLU A 103 17.13 -12.51 -45.03
C GLU A 103 17.61 -11.57 -43.92
N TYR A 104 17.24 -11.85 -42.66
CA TYR A 104 17.58 -11.02 -41.51
C TYR A 104 18.79 -11.54 -40.74
N TRP A 105 19.07 -12.84 -40.80
CA TRP A 105 20.23 -13.46 -40.17
C TRP A 105 20.93 -14.37 -41.17
N ASN A 106 22.20 -14.09 -41.46
CA ASN A 106 22.99 -14.87 -42.43
C ASN A 106 23.54 -16.20 -41.84
N ALA A 107 23.39 -16.41 -40.53
CA ALA A 107 23.80 -17.59 -39.80
C ALA A 107 22.95 -17.74 -38.52
N ALA A 108 23.03 -18.90 -37.87
CA ALA A 108 22.29 -19.17 -36.63
C ALA A 108 22.58 -18.08 -35.56
N PRO A 109 21.55 -17.42 -35.00
CA PRO A 109 21.75 -16.32 -34.05
C PRO A 109 22.40 -16.74 -32.73
N ASN A 110 23.11 -15.80 -32.08
CA ASN A 110 23.77 -16.03 -30.80
C ASN A 110 22.75 -16.12 -29.65
N GLN A 111 22.67 -17.28 -29.00
CA GLN A 111 21.78 -17.55 -27.86
C GLN A 111 22.04 -16.71 -26.59
N ARG A 112 23.03 -15.81 -26.59
CA ARG A 112 23.28 -14.86 -25.48
C ARG A 112 22.75 -13.46 -25.77
N LEU A 113 22.25 -13.23 -26.97
CA LEU A 113 21.70 -11.95 -27.40
C LEU A 113 20.19 -12.04 -27.61
N LEU A 114 19.49 -10.92 -27.48
CA LEU A 114 18.10 -10.77 -27.88
C LEU A 114 18.04 -10.61 -29.39
N GLN A 115 17.20 -11.41 -30.06
CA GLN A 115 17.04 -11.34 -31.52
C GLN A 115 15.75 -10.67 -31.95
N VAL A 116 14.66 -10.86 -31.20
CA VAL A 116 13.32 -10.46 -31.63
C VAL A 116 12.58 -9.76 -30.51
N ILE A 117 12.03 -8.59 -30.81
CA ILE A 117 11.08 -7.86 -29.96
C ILE A 117 9.69 -8.01 -30.60
N LEU A 118 8.80 -8.72 -29.92
CA LEU A 118 7.39 -8.83 -30.30
C LEU A 118 6.62 -7.66 -29.66
N GLN A 119 6.08 -6.79 -30.50
CA GLN A 119 5.21 -5.69 -30.08
C GLN A 119 3.74 -6.06 -30.32
N LEU A 120 2.95 -5.98 -29.26
CA LEU A 120 1.50 -6.18 -29.31
C LEU A 120 0.79 -5.01 -30.00
N PRO A 121 -0.37 -5.24 -30.65
CA PRO A 121 -1.14 -4.15 -31.23
C PRO A 121 -1.54 -3.12 -30.19
N GLN A 122 -1.47 -1.84 -30.54
CA GLN A 122 -2.11 -0.79 -29.75
C GLN A 122 -3.61 -1.03 -29.81
N VAL A 123 -4.19 -1.41 -28.66
CA VAL A 123 -5.63 -1.41 -28.49
C VAL A 123 -6.07 0.04 -28.43
N ASN A 124 -6.36 0.62 -29.59
CA ASN A 124 -7.12 1.85 -29.68
C ASN A 124 -8.56 1.52 -29.29
N LEU A 125 -8.83 1.43 -27.99
CA LEU A 125 -10.18 1.69 -27.48
C LEU A 125 -10.62 3.01 -28.13
N PRO A 126 -11.87 3.11 -28.63
CA PRO A 126 -12.32 4.29 -29.33
C PRO A 126 -11.93 5.52 -28.51
N GLN A 127 -11.08 6.35 -29.10
CA GLN A 127 -10.80 7.66 -28.59
C GLN A 127 -12.15 8.39 -28.62
N LYS A 128 -12.88 8.35 -27.49
CA LYS A 128 -13.42 9.61 -27.00
C LYS A 128 -12.27 10.58 -27.13
N HIS A 129 -12.51 11.75 -27.72
CA HIS A 129 -11.62 12.89 -27.58
C HIS A 129 -11.34 13.10 -26.09
N GLN A 130 -10.38 12.35 -25.54
CA GLN A 130 -9.71 12.66 -24.30
C GLN A 130 -8.72 13.71 -24.76
N ARG A 131 -9.17 14.97 -24.72
CA ARG A 131 -8.31 15.99 -24.10
C ARG A 131 -7.59 15.29 -22.96
N GLU A 132 -6.27 15.40 -22.83
CA GLU A 132 -5.59 15.04 -21.58
C GLU A 132 -6.39 15.67 -20.45
N GLU A 133 -7.24 14.85 -19.85
CA GLU A 133 -8.26 15.30 -18.95
C GLU A 133 -7.54 15.24 -17.63
N ASP A 134 -6.86 16.35 -17.30
CA ASP A 134 -6.11 16.58 -16.06
C ASP A 134 -6.67 15.68 -14.96
N ASP A 135 -5.82 14.90 -14.29
CA ASP A 135 -6.23 13.95 -13.22
C ASP A 135 -7.17 14.64 -12.21
N THR A 136 -6.96 15.94 -12.00
CA THR A 136 -7.83 16.87 -11.26
C THR A 136 -9.26 16.90 -11.81
N THR A 137 -9.43 17.11 -13.11
CA THR A 137 -10.72 17.14 -13.81
C THR A 137 -11.42 15.78 -13.71
N THR A 138 -10.67 14.69 -13.86
CA THR A 138 -11.22 13.33 -13.73
C THR A 138 -11.69 13.05 -12.29
N LEU A 139 -10.91 13.45 -11.29
CA LEU A 139 -11.27 13.36 -9.87
C LEU A 139 -12.50 14.20 -9.54
N VAL A 140 -12.52 15.48 -9.96
CA VAL A 140 -13.67 16.37 -9.75
C VAL A 140 -14.94 15.79 -10.37
N LYS A 141 -14.85 15.16 -11.54
CA LYS A 141 -16.01 14.44 -12.14
C LYS A 141 -16.45 13.24 -11.30
N ARG A 142 -15.52 12.45 -10.75
CA ARG A 142 -15.85 11.31 -9.86
C ARG A 142 -16.54 11.81 -8.58
N LEU A 143 -16.06 12.91 -8.01
CA LEU A 143 -16.64 13.55 -6.84
C LEU A 143 -18.04 14.11 -7.13
N LYS A 144 -18.22 14.82 -8.26
CA LYS A 144 -19.53 15.34 -8.68
C LYS A 144 -20.60 14.28 -8.80
N ARG A 145 -20.28 13.09 -9.34
CA ARG A 145 -21.22 11.96 -9.38
C ARG A 145 -21.76 11.54 -8.01
N VAL A 146 -21.02 11.83 -6.95
CA VAL A 146 -21.41 11.54 -5.57
C VAL A 146 -22.08 12.76 -4.93
N THR A 147 -21.53 13.96 -5.11
CA THR A 147 -22.05 15.19 -4.49
C THR A 147 -23.33 15.72 -5.15
N ASP A 148 -23.61 15.37 -6.41
CA ASP A 148 -24.83 15.81 -7.11
C ASP A 148 -26.08 15.04 -6.67
N VAL A 149 -25.91 13.96 -5.90
CA VAL A 149 -27.02 13.15 -5.36
C VAL A 149 -27.15 13.41 -3.87
N ALA A 150 -28.39 13.58 -3.38
CA ALA A 150 -28.64 13.82 -1.97
C ALA A 150 -28.01 12.72 -1.07
N PRO A 151 -27.22 13.08 -0.04
CA PRO A 151 -26.56 12.12 0.83
C PRO A 151 -27.54 11.10 1.45
N SER A 152 -28.73 11.53 1.85
CA SER A 152 -29.78 10.66 2.41
C SER A 152 -30.32 9.63 1.42
N SER A 153 -30.33 9.94 0.12
CA SER A 153 -30.75 9.06 -0.96
C SER A 153 -29.63 8.12 -1.40
N LEU A 154 -28.40 8.64 -1.55
CA LEU A 154 -27.24 7.85 -1.97
C LEU A 154 -26.73 6.92 -0.87
N ALA A 155 -26.94 7.25 0.41
CA ALA A 155 -26.59 6.41 1.54
C ALA A 155 -27.45 5.15 1.69
N ARG A 156 -28.55 5.00 0.94
CA ARG A 156 -29.35 3.76 1.00
C ARG A 156 -28.51 2.60 0.47
N PRO A 157 -28.50 1.41 1.09
CA PRO A 157 -27.60 0.33 0.68
C PRO A 157 -27.65 -0.03 -0.82
N ALA A 158 -28.84 -0.01 -1.41
CA ALA A 158 -29.04 -0.33 -2.84
C ALA A 158 -28.37 0.67 -3.80
N THR A 159 -28.21 1.94 -3.38
CA THR A 159 -27.56 3.00 -4.15
C THR A 159 -26.11 3.19 -3.72
N PHE A 160 -25.80 3.10 -2.43
CA PHE A 160 -24.46 3.30 -1.87
C PHE A 160 -23.45 2.29 -2.44
N ARG A 161 -23.87 1.04 -2.68
CA ARG A 161 -23.05 0.00 -3.34
C ARG A 161 -22.49 0.41 -4.70
N ASN A 162 -23.05 1.43 -5.34
CA ASN A 162 -22.57 1.90 -6.65
C ASN A 162 -21.35 2.84 -6.54
N VAL A 163 -21.11 3.39 -5.34
CA VAL A 163 -20.04 4.36 -5.05
C VAL A 163 -19.02 3.87 -4.01
N VAL A 164 -19.25 2.68 -3.43
CA VAL A 164 -18.35 2.04 -2.46
C VAL A 164 -17.79 0.71 -2.96
N GLY A 165 -16.53 0.42 -2.67
CA GLY A 165 -15.86 -0.84 -2.99
C GLY A 165 -14.63 -0.67 -3.87
N GLU A 166 -14.18 -1.79 -4.43
CA GLU A 166 -13.07 -1.84 -5.38
C GLU A 166 -13.35 -0.96 -6.61
N ASP A 167 -12.34 -0.20 -7.06
CA ASP A 167 -12.41 0.79 -8.13
C ASP A 167 -13.44 1.92 -7.96
N LYS A 168 -14.10 2.02 -6.79
CA LYS A 168 -15.04 3.10 -6.49
C LYS A 168 -14.36 4.27 -5.77
N LEU A 169 -15.12 5.35 -5.59
CA LEU A 169 -14.61 6.55 -4.92
C LEU A 169 -14.42 6.33 -3.42
N ILE A 170 -15.31 5.56 -2.80
CA ILE A 170 -15.34 5.37 -1.35
C ILE A 170 -14.94 3.93 -1.03
N THR A 171 -14.20 3.72 0.05
CA THR A 171 -14.05 2.40 0.67
C THR A 171 -14.37 2.50 2.16
N VAL A 172 -15.20 1.58 2.63
CA VAL A 172 -15.61 1.45 4.04
C VAL A 172 -15.33 0.06 4.59
N ASN A 173 -14.49 -0.71 3.88
CA ASN A 173 -14.26 -2.14 4.09
C ASN A 173 -15.54 -2.99 4.06
N ARG A 174 -16.53 -2.56 3.27
CA ARG A 174 -17.75 -3.31 2.96
C ARG A 174 -18.15 -3.03 1.49
N PRO A 175 -17.97 -3.97 0.55
CA PRO A 175 -17.42 -5.33 0.75
C PRO A 175 -16.01 -5.32 1.32
N TYR A 176 -15.59 -6.43 1.94
CA TYR A 176 -14.27 -6.52 2.55
C TYR A 176 -13.19 -6.37 1.48
N GLU A 177 -12.28 -5.44 1.70
CA GLU A 177 -11.15 -5.14 0.83
C GLU A 177 -9.89 -5.21 1.69
N PRO A 178 -8.87 -6.02 1.32
CA PRO A 178 -7.59 -6.04 2.00
C PRO A 178 -6.82 -4.76 1.66
N SER A 179 -7.21 -3.63 2.25
CA SER A 179 -6.48 -2.38 2.12
C SER A 179 -5.13 -2.48 2.82
N THR A 180 -4.08 -2.11 2.11
CA THR A 180 -2.71 -2.35 2.57
C THR A 180 -2.25 -1.41 3.67
N ILE A 181 -2.67 -0.14 3.64
CA ILE A 181 -2.24 0.88 4.59
C ILE A 181 -3.38 1.18 5.56
N PRO A 182 -3.30 0.75 6.84
CA PRO A 182 -4.30 1.06 7.85
C PRO A 182 -4.51 2.57 8.01
N ILE A 183 -5.73 3.02 8.30
CA ILE A 183 -6.05 4.46 8.33
C ILE A 183 -5.16 5.24 9.31
N ALA A 184 -4.77 4.60 10.41
CA ALA A 184 -3.92 5.18 11.45
C ALA A 184 -2.49 5.51 10.99
N LEU A 185 -2.05 4.99 9.84
CA LEU A 185 -0.76 5.33 9.25
C LEU A 185 -0.84 6.52 8.31
N TYR A 186 -2.02 6.93 7.83
CA TYR A 186 -2.16 8.13 7.00
C TYR A 186 -2.21 9.44 7.80
N GLU A 187 -2.67 9.37 9.05
CA GLU A 187 -2.72 10.53 9.95
C GLU A 187 -2.52 10.09 11.41
N ARG A 188 -1.60 10.77 12.10
CA ARG A 188 -1.21 10.48 13.49
C ARG A 188 -2.38 10.58 14.47
N ALA A 189 -3.30 11.53 14.25
CA ALA A 189 -4.47 11.73 15.11
C ALA A 189 -5.28 10.43 15.33
N PHE A 190 -5.39 9.58 14.30
CA PHE A 190 -6.16 8.34 14.37
C PHE A 190 -5.47 7.26 15.22
N GLY A 191 -4.15 7.20 15.20
CA GLY A 191 -3.38 6.35 16.11
C GLY A 191 -3.48 6.83 17.56
N ILE A 192 -3.40 8.15 17.79
CA ILE A 192 -3.57 8.77 19.11
C ILE A 192 -4.95 8.45 19.68
N PHE A 193 -6.00 8.57 18.85
CA PHE A 193 -7.35 8.22 19.26
C PHE A 193 -7.40 6.78 19.81
N ARG A 194 -6.83 5.82 19.07
CA ARG A 194 -6.81 4.39 19.45
C ARG A 194 -6.06 4.14 20.75
N ASP A 195 -4.97 4.85 20.98
CA ASP A 195 -4.19 4.70 22.20
C ASP A 195 -4.87 5.37 23.39
N ARG A 196 -5.44 6.57 23.20
CA ARG A 196 -6.17 7.29 24.25
C ARG A 196 -7.38 6.51 24.75
N CYS A 197 -8.05 5.74 23.88
CA CYS A 197 -9.15 4.83 24.27
C CYS A 197 -8.74 3.76 25.29
N LYS A 198 -7.46 3.40 25.38
CA LYS A 198 -6.93 2.36 26.29
C LYS A 198 -6.51 2.92 27.64
N GLN A 199 -6.56 4.24 27.81
CA GLN A 199 -6.08 4.93 28.98
C GLN A 199 -7.25 5.35 29.89
N PRO A 200 -7.03 5.55 31.20
CA PRO A 200 -8.09 6.02 32.09
C PRO A 200 -8.73 7.35 31.63
N PRO A 201 -10.06 7.49 31.73
CA PRO A 201 -10.76 8.70 31.32
C PRO A 201 -10.52 9.88 32.27
N SER A 202 -10.67 11.09 31.73
CA SER A 202 -10.66 12.34 32.50
C SER A 202 -12.00 12.55 33.22
N ASN A 203 -11.99 13.35 34.29
CA ASN A 203 -13.22 13.76 34.96
C ASN A 203 -14.19 14.50 34.02
N LYS A 204 -13.63 15.27 33.07
CA LYS A 204 -14.41 15.99 32.05
C LYS A 204 -15.18 15.01 31.15
N ALA A 205 -14.52 13.97 30.65
CA ALA A 205 -15.15 12.94 29.84
C ALA A 205 -16.16 12.09 30.63
N MET A 206 -15.86 11.78 31.90
CA MET A 206 -16.80 11.08 32.78
C MET A 206 -18.09 11.88 33.00
N ASN A 207 -17.98 13.18 33.26
CA ASN A 207 -19.14 14.07 33.39
C ASN A 207 -19.92 14.14 32.07
N CYS A 208 -19.23 14.25 30.94
CA CYS A 208 -19.86 14.21 29.63
C CYS A 208 -20.66 12.92 29.41
N LEU A 209 -20.11 11.76 29.80
CA LEU A 209 -20.79 10.47 29.65
C LEU A 209 -22.10 10.41 30.44
N VAL A 210 -22.15 10.97 31.65
CA VAL A 210 -23.40 11.04 32.45
C VAL A 210 -24.49 11.76 31.66
N HIS A 211 -24.20 12.97 31.20
CA HIS A 211 -25.17 13.78 30.46
C HIS A 211 -25.51 13.19 29.09
N LEU A 212 -24.51 12.65 28.39
CA LEU A 212 -24.69 12.03 27.08
C LEU A 212 -25.54 10.77 27.17
N THR A 213 -25.42 9.99 28.25
CA THR A 213 -26.27 8.81 28.48
C THR A 213 -27.73 9.21 28.67
N GLN A 214 -28.01 10.24 29.47
CA GLN A 214 -29.37 10.73 29.70
C GLN A 214 -30.01 11.19 28.39
N VAL A 215 -29.30 12.06 27.65
CA VAL A 215 -29.81 12.66 26.42
C VAL A 215 -29.85 11.66 25.27
N GLY A 216 -28.85 10.79 25.14
CA GLY A 216 -28.73 9.80 24.08
C GLY A 216 -29.72 8.64 24.20
N CYS A 217 -30.15 8.29 25.42
CA CYS A 217 -31.14 7.22 25.64
C CYS A 217 -32.60 7.72 25.68
N GLU A 218 -32.83 9.03 25.54
CA GLU A 218 -34.18 9.61 25.54
C GLU A 218 -34.92 9.37 24.21
N TRP A 219 -36.25 9.31 24.27
CA TRP A 219 -37.12 9.16 23.10
C TRP A 219 -37.50 10.52 22.54
N TYR A 220 -37.16 10.78 21.28
CA TYR A 220 -37.46 12.05 20.63
C TYR A 220 -38.53 11.89 19.55
N PRO A 221 -39.54 12.77 19.50
CA PRO A 221 -40.58 12.71 18.48
C PRO A 221 -40.03 13.07 17.09
N VAL A 222 -38.95 13.87 17.02
CA VAL A 222 -38.31 14.28 15.77
C VAL A 222 -36.78 14.35 15.91
N GLU A 223 -36.07 14.02 14.82
CA GLU A 223 -34.60 13.97 14.75
C GLU A 223 -33.92 15.31 15.10
N ALA A 224 -34.59 16.44 14.80
CA ALA A 224 -34.05 17.76 15.08
C ALA A 224 -33.86 18.03 16.58
N LEU A 225 -34.80 17.60 17.44
CA LEU A 225 -34.72 17.79 18.89
C LEU A 225 -33.59 16.94 19.49
N ARG A 226 -33.46 15.69 19.04
CA ARG A 226 -32.37 14.80 19.42
C ARG A 226 -31.00 15.38 19.06
N ARG A 227 -30.90 15.87 17.82
CA ARG A 227 -29.68 16.49 17.28
C ARG A 227 -29.23 17.67 18.13
N GLU A 228 -30.15 18.58 18.47
CA GLU A 228 -29.88 19.76 19.30
C GLU A 228 -29.47 19.38 20.73
N ALA A 229 -30.19 18.46 21.36
CA ALA A 229 -29.92 18.05 22.74
C ALA A 229 -28.52 17.41 22.88
N ILE A 230 -28.15 16.50 21.97
CA ILE A 230 -26.81 15.89 21.97
C ILE A 230 -25.72 16.92 21.60
N ALA A 231 -25.98 17.83 20.65
CA ALA A 231 -25.03 18.89 20.30
C ALA A 231 -24.72 19.80 21.50
N LYS A 232 -25.74 20.10 22.31
CA LYS A 232 -25.59 20.86 23.55
C LYS A 232 -24.66 20.17 24.53
N VAL A 233 -24.80 18.85 24.73
CA VAL A 233 -23.89 18.07 25.59
C VAL A 233 -22.44 18.14 25.08
N PHE A 234 -22.21 17.95 23.78
CA PHE A 234 -20.87 18.07 23.21
C PHE A 234 -20.25 19.46 23.39
N SER A 235 -21.05 20.51 23.22
CA SER A 235 -20.62 21.89 23.41
C SER A 235 -20.25 22.18 24.87
N GLU A 236 -21.16 21.89 25.81
CA GLU A 236 -21.01 22.22 27.22
C GLU A 236 -19.96 21.35 27.92
N CYS A 237 -19.95 20.05 27.62
CA CYS A 237 -19.09 19.10 28.31
C CYS A 237 -17.71 18.95 27.67
N LEU A 238 -17.63 18.93 26.33
CA LEU A 238 -16.36 18.71 25.61
C LEU A 238 -15.76 20.00 25.04
N GLY A 239 -16.54 21.07 24.86
CA GLY A 239 -16.13 22.26 24.12
C GLY A 239 -16.18 22.07 22.60
N LEU A 240 -16.92 21.06 22.12
CA LEU A 240 -17.03 20.73 20.70
C LEU A 240 -18.36 21.27 20.15
N GLN A 241 -18.29 22.39 19.42
CA GLN A 241 -19.46 23.05 18.85
C GLN A 241 -19.77 22.51 17.45
N PHE A 242 -20.81 21.68 17.36
CA PHE A 242 -21.28 21.12 16.09
C PHE A 242 -22.36 22.02 15.46
N HIS A 243 -22.04 22.68 14.36
CA HIS A 243 -22.94 23.58 13.63
C HIS A 243 -23.68 22.82 12.52
N ALA A 244 -25.00 22.97 12.47
CA ALA A 244 -25.81 22.44 11.38
C ALA A 244 -25.93 23.49 10.28
N GLU A 245 -25.09 23.37 9.25
CA GLU A 245 -25.02 24.33 8.15
C GLU A 245 -25.00 23.63 6.78
N LYS A 246 -25.33 24.43 5.76
CA LYS A 246 -25.30 24.05 4.34
C LYS A 246 -23.84 23.85 3.90
N ILE A 247 -23.54 22.75 3.20
CA ILE A 247 -22.17 22.48 2.73
C ILE A 247 -21.92 23.23 1.42
N GLY A 248 -21.26 24.38 1.50
CA GLY A 248 -20.93 25.20 0.33
C GLY A 248 -22.18 25.52 -0.52
N ASP A 249 -22.07 25.29 -1.82
CA ASP A 249 -23.17 25.55 -2.78
C ASP A 249 -24.19 24.40 -2.86
N THR A 250 -24.01 23.31 -2.11
CA THR A 250 -24.94 22.16 -2.15
C THR A 250 -26.19 22.42 -1.33
N GLU A 251 -27.37 21.95 -1.74
CA GLU A 251 -28.62 22.09 -0.95
C GLU A 251 -28.69 21.25 0.33
N TYR A 252 -27.58 20.64 0.77
CA TYR A 252 -27.55 19.69 1.87
C TYR A 252 -27.05 20.33 3.16
N VAL A 253 -27.81 20.14 4.22
CA VAL A 253 -27.47 20.56 5.59
C VAL A 253 -26.94 19.35 6.35
N THR A 254 -25.80 19.53 7.02
CA THR A 254 -25.24 18.52 7.94
C THR A 254 -26.02 18.48 9.25
N ASP A 255 -25.93 17.37 9.99
CA ASP A 255 -26.50 17.34 11.35
C ASP A 255 -25.57 18.03 12.37
N GLY A 256 -24.36 18.38 11.95
CA GLY A 256 -23.35 19.02 12.75
C GLY A 256 -21.97 18.84 12.12
N HIS A 257 -21.13 19.86 12.12
CA HIS A 257 -19.69 19.72 11.92
C HIS A 257 -18.98 20.82 12.73
N LEU A 258 -17.70 20.59 13.04
CA LEU A 258 -16.89 21.60 13.73
C LEU A 258 -16.53 22.74 12.78
N ALA A 259 -16.34 23.94 13.34
CA ALA A 259 -15.82 25.08 12.60
C ALA A 259 -14.47 24.71 11.93
N PHE A 260 -14.32 25.17 10.69
CA PHE A 260 -13.21 24.75 9.84
C PHE A 260 -12.88 25.81 8.80
N LYS A 261 -11.72 25.64 8.18
CA LYS A 261 -11.24 26.48 7.09
C LYS A 261 -10.88 25.64 5.86
N ILE A 262 -10.20 24.51 6.05
CA ILE A 262 -9.94 23.51 5.01
C ILE A 262 -11.05 22.44 5.01
N ILE A 263 -11.07 21.57 6.02
CA ILE A 263 -12.07 20.51 6.20
C ILE A 263 -12.45 20.41 7.69
N PRO A 264 -13.69 20.03 8.05
CA PRO A 264 -14.01 19.86 9.46
C PRO A 264 -13.22 18.72 10.11
N ALA A 265 -12.56 19.01 11.22
CA ALA A 265 -11.88 18.00 12.04
C ALA A 265 -12.85 16.91 12.54
N ALA A 266 -14.13 17.25 12.72
CA ALA A 266 -15.18 16.27 12.92
C ALA A 266 -16.50 16.63 12.22
N ILE A 267 -17.15 15.61 11.68
CA ILE A 267 -18.45 15.69 10.99
C ILE A 267 -19.42 14.75 11.71
N ARG A 268 -20.59 15.24 12.07
CA ARG A 268 -21.58 14.51 12.85
C ARG A 268 -22.79 14.12 12.00
N LYS A 269 -23.29 12.89 12.19
CA LYS A 269 -24.60 12.43 11.71
C LYS A 269 -25.40 11.85 12.87
N CYS A 270 -26.61 12.39 13.05
CA CYS A 270 -27.55 12.04 14.11
C CYS A 270 -28.78 11.36 13.48
N LYS A 271 -29.21 10.24 14.04
CA LYS A 271 -30.50 9.61 13.73
C LYS A 271 -31.25 9.26 15.01
N ASN A 272 -32.58 9.29 14.93
CA ASN A 272 -33.40 8.75 16.02
C ASN A 272 -33.10 7.28 16.26
N GLU A 273 -32.96 6.49 15.19
CA GLU A 273 -32.73 5.05 15.25
C GLU A 273 -31.68 4.60 14.23
N ASP A 274 -31.27 3.33 14.33
CA ASP A 274 -30.32 2.70 13.43
C ASP A 274 -30.71 2.86 11.94
N GLY A 275 -29.69 3.09 11.10
CA GLY A 275 -29.90 3.29 9.68
C GLY A 275 -28.60 3.56 8.91
N SER A 276 -28.70 4.36 7.84
CA SER A 276 -27.57 4.67 6.96
C SER A 276 -26.71 5.85 7.44
N ALA A 277 -26.68 6.13 8.74
CA ALA A 277 -26.06 7.34 9.30
C ALA A 277 -24.56 7.45 8.96
N MET A 278 -23.81 6.35 9.13
CA MET A 278 -22.38 6.32 8.78
C MET A 278 -22.13 6.61 7.29
N PHE A 279 -22.93 6.04 6.39
CA PHE A 279 -22.80 6.30 4.95
C PHE A 279 -23.12 7.77 4.61
N GLN A 280 -24.10 8.38 5.28
CA GLN A 280 -24.39 9.81 5.10
C GLN A 280 -23.23 10.68 5.60
N ALA A 281 -22.61 10.34 6.74
CA ALA A 281 -21.44 11.04 7.25
C ALA A 281 -20.25 10.97 6.28
N ALA A 282 -19.99 9.79 5.70
CA ALA A 282 -18.95 9.61 4.68
C ALA A 282 -19.23 10.44 3.42
N LEU A 283 -20.49 10.54 3.00
CA LEU A 283 -20.90 11.38 1.86
C LEU A 283 -20.75 12.87 2.15
N TYR A 284 -21.04 13.33 3.37
CA TYR A 284 -20.75 14.70 3.77
C TYR A 284 -19.26 15.01 3.74
N TYR A 285 -18.42 14.09 4.21
CA TYR A 285 -16.97 14.21 4.07
C TYR A 285 -16.54 14.39 2.61
N VAL A 286 -17.12 13.62 1.67
CA VAL A 286 -16.85 13.77 0.23
C VAL A 286 -17.19 15.19 -0.25
N SER A 287 -18.32 15.75 0.21
CA SER A 287 -18.71 17.13 -0.13
C SER A 287 -17.74 18.17 0.41
N PHE A 288 -17.27 18.04 1.66
CA PHE A 288 -16.27 18.95 2.22
C PHE A 288 -14.91 18.79 1.51
N PHE A 289 -14.48 17.57 1.23
CA PHE A 289 -13.25 17.30 0.50
C PHE A 289 -13.29 17.94 -0.89
N MET A 290 -14.39 17.81 -1.63
CA MET A 290 -14.56 18.46 -2.94
C MET A 290 -14.42 19.98 -2.87
N ARG A 291 -14.82 20.61 -1.75
CA ARG A 291 -14.64 22.05 -1.52
C ARG A 291 -13.19 22.42 -1.20
N ALA A 292 -12.44 21.57 -0.52
CA ALA A 292 -11.03 21.82 -0.22
C ALA A 292 -10.12 21.68 -1.45
N LEU A 293 -10.54 20.91 -2.46
CA LEU A 293 -9.71 20.59 -3.63
C LEU A 293 -9.17 21.78 -4.43
N PRO A 294 -9.94 22.83 -4.77
CA PRO A 294 -9.43 23.94 -5.58
C PRO A 294 -8.25 24.67 -4.93
N ASP A 295 -8.26 24.78 -3.59
CA ASP A 295 -7.30 25.58 -2.84
C ASP A 295 -6.15 24.75 -2.25
N PHE A 296 -6.41 23.46 -1.95
CA PHE A 296 -5.47 22.60 -1.23
C PHE A 296 -5.18 21.27 -1.95
N GLY A 297 -5.85 20.97 -3.06
CA GLY A 297 -5.71 19.68 -3.75
C GLY A 297 -4.33 19.42 -4.33
N ASN A 298 -3.57 20.47 -4.67
CA ASN A 298 -2.19 20.37 -5.16
C ASN A 298 -1.16 20.29 -4.02
N ARG A 299 -1.59 20.12 -2.76
CA ARG A 299 -0.67 19.99 -1.63
C ARG A 299 -0.43 18.52 -1.32
N ASN A 300 0.81 18.20 -0.98
CA ASN A 300 1.18 16.87 -0.52
C ASN A 300 0.71 16.67 0.93
N THR A 301 -0.61 16.59 1.13
CA THR A 301 -1.25 16.47 2.43
C THR A 301 -2.46 15.56 2.38
N CYS A 302 -2.82 14.97 3.50
CA CYS A 302 -4.11 14.33 3.68
C CYS A 302 -5.17 15.33 4.18
N PHE A 303 -6.44 14.89 4.13
CA PHE A 303 -7.60 15.64 4.60
C PHE A 303 -8.33 14.83 5.69
N PRO A 304 -7.78 14.73 6.91
CA PRO A 304 -8.35 13.86 7.94
C PRO A 304 -9.61 14.45 8.57
N SER A 305 -10.56 13.58 8.93
CA SER A 305 -11.75 13.96 9.69
C SER A 305 -12.25 12.80 10.54
N ILE A 306 -12.87 13.10 11.68
CA ILE A 306 -13.57 12.12 12.51
C ILE A 306 -15.07 12.20 12.22
N LEU A 307 -15.65 11.10 11.75
CA LEU A 307 -17.09 10.97 11.61
C LEU A 307 -17.68 10.51 12.96
N VAL A 308 -18.49 11.37 13.56
CA VAL A 308 -19.25 11.11 14.78
C VAL A 308 -20.64 10.66 14.38
N VAL A 309 -21.00 9.42 14.70
CA VAL A 309 -22.29 8.85 14.32
C VAL A 309 -23.06 8.46 15.57
N ASP A 310 -24.20 9.12 15.80
CA ASP A 310 -25.12 8.79 16.88
C ASP A 310 -26.48 8.36 16.30
N SER A 311 -26.97 7.19 16.71
CA SER A 311 -28.21 6.58 16.19
C SER A 311 -28.83 5.69 17.26
N GLY A 312 -30.07 6.00 17.67
CA GLY A 312 -30.64 5.37 18.87
C GLY A 312 -29.70 5.52 20.06
N SER A 313 -29.54 4.50 20.89
CA SER A 313 -28.58 4.51 22.00
C SER A 313 -27.11 4.37 21.61
N LYS A 314 -26.80 4.25 20.31
CA LYS A 314 -25.45 3.92 19.84
C LYS A 314 -24.67 5.17 19.47
N LEU A 315 -23.39 5.16 19.81
CA LEU A 315 -22.40 6.15 19.41
C LEU A 315 -21.24 5.44 18.73
N SER A 316 -20.70 5.98 17.64
CA SER A 316 -19.60 5.37 16.89
C SER A 316 -18.72 6.44 16.27
N PHE A 317 -17.43 6.14 16.18
CA PHE A 317 -16.41 7.02 15.65
C PHE A 317 -15.67 6.34 14.50
N TYR A 318 -15.61 7.04 13.36
CA TYR A 318 -14.88 6.58 12.18
C TYR A 318 -13.86 7.64 11.79
N ALA A 319 -12.71 7.21 11.29
CA ALA A 319 -11.79 8.10 10.60
C ALA A 319 -12.20 8.16 9.13
N ALA A 320 -12.14 9.34 8.54
CA ALA A 320 -12.31 9.56 7.10
C ALA A 320 -11.08 10.32 6.57
N ILE A 321 -10.56 9.88 5.43
CA ILE A 321 -9.39 10.49 4.81
C ILE A 321 -9.41 10.26 3.30
N TRP A 322 -8.77 11.15 2.53
CA TRP A 322 -8.46 10.90 1.13
C TRP A 322 -7.06 10.28 1.04
N ASP A 323 -6.97 9.06 0.50
CA ASP A 323 -5.72 8.26 0.44
C ASP A 323 -4.90 8.49 -0.86
N GLY A 324 -5.26 9.52 -1.63
CA GLY A 324 -4.71 9.79 -2.96
C GLY A 324 -5.51 9.19 -4.12
N GLN A 325 -6.40 8.23 -3.87
CA GLN A 325 -7.21 7.58 -4.90
C GLN A 325 -8.69 7.50 -4.56
N ARG A 326 -9.00 7.36 -3.26
CA ARG A 326 -10.32 7.09 -2.70
C ARG A 326 -10.50 7.79 -1.35
N VAL A 327 -11.76 8.00 -1.00
CA VAL A 327 -12.17 8.33 0.37
C VAL A 327 -12.20 7.03 1.16
N LYS A 328 -11.30 6.92 2.11
CA LYS A 328 -11.18 5.78 3.01
C LYS A 328 -11.85 6.08 4.33
N VAL A 329 -12.73 5.19 4.78
CA VAL A 329 -13.43 5.29 6.07
C VAL A 329 -13.23 4.00 6.87
N GLU A 330 -12.69 4.11 8.07
CA GLU A 330 -12.48 2.97 8.97
C GLU A 330 -12.97 3.28 10.40
N PRO A 331 -13.47 2.29 11.15
CA PRO A 331 -13.79 2.49 12.56
C PRO A 331 -12.53 2.80 13.38
N LEU A 332 -12.64 3.77 14.29
CA LEU A 332 -11.56 4.14 15.21
C LEU A 332 -11.59 3.33 16.50
N CYS A 333 -12.78 2.95 16.96
CA CYS A 333 -13.01 2.14 18.14
C CYS A 333 -14.19 1.19 17.93
N ARG A 334 -14.46 0.34 18.93
CA ARG A 334 -15.70 -0.45 18.96
C ARG A 334 -16.90 0.49 19.09
N GLY A 335 -18.04 0.06 18.53
CA GLY A 335 -19.30 0.79 18.70
C GLY A 335 -19.70 0.84 20.16
N ILE A 336 -20.16 2.01 20.61
CA ILE A 336 -20.57 2.29 21.98
C ILE A 336 -22.09 2.11 22.08
N ASP A 337 -22.55 1.43 23.13
CA ASP A 337 -23.96 1.40 23.51
C ASP A 337 -24.15 2.14 24.83
N LEU A 338 -24.88 3.25 24.81
CA LEU A 338 -25.14 4.08 25.99
C LEU A 338 -26.07 3.39 27.00
N THR A 339 -26.79 2.33 26.59
CA THR A 339 -27.67 1.54 27.48
C THR A 339 -26.92 0.54 28.37
N ALA A 340 -25.60 0.36 28.19
CA ALA A 340 -24.79 -0.53 29.02
C ALA A 340 -25.04 -0.28 30.52
N ASN A 341 -25.02 -1.31 31.36
CA ASN A 341 -25.40 -1.12 32.77
C ASN A 341 -24.47 -0.10 33.45
N TRP A 342 -25.01 0.82 34.25
CA TRP A 342 -24.21 1.85 34.93
C TRP A 342 -23.17 1.27 35.90
N ASN A 343 -23.44 0.09 36.45
CA ASN A 343 -22.53 -0.62 37.35
C ASN A 343 -21.42 -1.38 36.61
N GLU A 344 -21.47 -1.49 35.27
CA GLU A 344 -20.38 -2.02 34.45
C GLU A 344 -19.30 -0.95 34.25
N LEU A 345 -18.54 -0.70 35.31
CA LEU A 345 -17.56 0.39 35.38
C LEU A 345 -16.52 0.35 34.25
N HIS A 346 -16.09 -0.86 33.84
CA HIS A 346 -15.13 -1.01 32.74
C HIS A 346 -15.71 -0.50 31.42
N ALA A 347 -16.94 -0.89 31.07
CA ALA A 347 -17.60 -0.40 29.86
C ALA A 347 -17.81 1.12 29.91
N ARG A 348 -18.21 1.66 31.06
CA ARG A 348 -18.38 3.12 31.23
C ARG A 348 -17.05 3.88 31.10
N TYR A 349 -15.96 3.34 31.64
CA TYR A 349 -14.63 3.94 31.49
C TYR A 349 -14.14 3.90 30.04
N GLU A 350 -14.38 2.82 29.30
CA GLU A 350 -14.04 2.74 27.87
C GLU A 350 -14.78 3.81 27.05
N VAL A 351 -16.08 4.02 27.33
CA VAL A 351 -16.86 5.06 26.64
C VAL A 351 -16.31 6.46 26.94
N ALA A 352 -16.06 6.77 28.21
CA ALA A 352 -15.50 8.05 28.60
C ALA A 352 -14.09 8.26 28.01
N ALA A 353 -13.24 7.23 28.00
CA ALA A 353 -11.90 7.31 27.40
C ALA A 353 -11.98 7.60 25.90
N THR A 354 -13.02 7.10 25.22
CA THR A 354 -13.29 7.40 23.81
C THR A 354 -13.68 8.87 23.59
N LEU A 355 -14.38 9.51 24.54
CA LEU A 355 -14.69 10.94 24.46
C LEU A 355 -13.44 11.82 24.64
N ASP A 356 -12.50 11.41 25.49
CA ASP A 356 -11.18 12.06 25.55
C ASP A 356 -10.40 11.86 24.25
N ALA A 357 -10.42 10.65 23.70
CA ALA A 357 -9.78 10.34 22.43
C ALA A 357 -10.32 11.20 21.28
N LEU A 358 -11.63 11.45 21.25
CA LEU A 358 -12.25 12.38 20.31
C LEU A 358 -11.68 13.79 20.46
N MET A 359 -11.66 14.33 21.69
CA MET A 359 -11.13 15.67 21.92
C MET A 359 -9.67 15.77 21.46
N GLU A 360 -8.82 14.84 21.86
CA GLU A 360 -7.39 14.87 21.54
C GLU A 360 -7.14 14.77 20.03
N ALA A 361 -7.81 13.84 19.35
CA ALA A 361 -7.65 13.67 17.91
C ALA A 361 -8.19 14.87 17.12
N VAL A 362 -9.28 15.51 17.56
CA VAL A 362 -9.77 16.77 16.97
C VAL A 362 -8.72 17.88 17.07
N HIS A 363 -8.08 18.05 18.23
CA HIS A 363 -7.03 19.07 18.38
C HIS A 363 -5.84 18.82 17.45
N VAL A 364 -5.44 17.54 17.27
CA VAL A 364 -4.34 17.18 16.37
C VAL A 364 -4.71 17.47 14.91
N ILE A 365 -5.92 17.13 14.48
CA ILE A 365 -6.40 17.43 13.12
C ILE A 365 -6.49 18.94 12.88
N GLN A 366 -6.99 19.70 13.85
CA GLN A 366 -7.04 21.16 13.74
C GLN A 366 -5.63 21.80 13.65
N ALA A 367 -4.66 21.25 14.36
CA ALA A 367 -3.27 21.69 14.28
C ALA A 367 -2.64 21.37 12.91
N HIS A 368 -2.94 20.20 12.34
CA HIS A 368 -2.57 19.83 10.97
C HIS A 368 -3.12 20.83 9.94
N ASP A 369 -4.41 21.13 10.00
CA ASP A 369 -5.04 22.11 9.10
C ASP A 369 -4.46 23.51 9.26
N ALA A 370 -4.20 23.96 10.50
CA ALA A 370 -3.58 25.25 10.76
C ALA A 370 -2.15 25.35 10.20
N LEU A 371 -1.38 24.26 10.24
CA LEU A 371 -0.04 24.21 9.66
C LEU A 371 -0.10 24.32 8.13
N LEU A 372 -1.04 23.61 7.49
CA LEU A 372 -1.28 23.73 6.05
C LEU A 372 -1.66 25.16 5.66
N GLU A 373 -2.52 25.81 6.44
CA GLU A 373 -2.86 27.21 6.19
C GLU A 373 -1.67 28.14 6.31
N SER A 374 -0.76 27.91 7.26
CA SER A 374 0.38 28.80 7.46
C SER A 374 1.46 28.68 6.37
N THR A 375 1.47 27.58 5.61
CA THR A 375 2.52 27.23 4.63
C THR A 375 2.16 27.64 3.20
N ILE A 376 1.50 28.79 3.00
CA ILE A 376 1.05 29.35 1.70
C ILE A 376 2.22 29.77 0.78
N ALA A 377 3.10 28.84 0.42
CA ALA A 377 3.96 29.01 -0.74
C ALA A 377 3.18 28.58 -2.00
N PRO A 378 3.34 29.27 -3.15
CA PRO A 378 2.78 28.83 -4.41
C PRO A 378 3.46 27.53 -4.82
N VAL A 379 2.82 26.40 -4.50
CA VAL A 379 3.27 25.08 -4.96
C VAL A 379 2.90 24.96 -6.43
N GLU A 380 3.90 24.75 -7.29
CA GLU A 380 3.70 24.38 -8.69
C GLU A 380 2.69 23.24 -8.76
N ARG A 381 1.73 23.32 -9.68
CA ARG A 381 0.60 22.38 -9.82
C ARG A 381 1.10 20.93 -9.81
N SER A 382 1.12 20.29 -8.65
CA SER A 382 1.36 18.85 -8.56
C SER A 382 0.08 18.14 -8.97
N ASN A 383 0.21 17.10 -9.79
CA ASN A 383 -0.90 16.24 -10.15
C ASN A 383 -1.60 15.74 -8.89
N LEU A 384 -2.90 15.99 -8.77
CA LEU A 384 -3.78 15.58 -7.67
C LEU A 384 -3.76 14.05 -7.39
N GLY A 385 -3.18 13.25 -8.28
CA GLY A 385 -2.89 11.82 -8.09
C GLY A 385 -1.61 11.48 -7.28
N ALA A 386 -0.89 12.49 -6.77
CA ALA A 386 0.33 12.36 -5.96
C ALA A 386 0.10 12.63 -4.44
N ILE A 387 -1.15 12.81 -4.02
CA ILE A 387 -1.55 12.95 -2.60
C ILE A 387 -1.23 11.63 -1.83
N PRO A 388 -0.88 11.64 -0.51
CA PRO A 388 -0.12 10.58 0.12
C PRO A 388 -0.70 9.18 -0.09
N ARG A 389 0.00 8.39 -0.90
CA ARG A 389 -0.06 6.92 -0.86
C ARG A 389 0.78 6.37 0.29
N TYR A 390 1.37 7.25 1.09
CA TYR A 390 2.40 6.90 2.05
C TYR A 390 1.98 7.27 3.46
N PRO A 391 2.50 6.56 4.46
CA PRO A 391 2.29 6.92 5.85
C PRO A 391 2.78 8.32 6.21
N TYR A 392 2.21 8.91 7.26
CA TYR A 392 2.47 10.29 7.67
C TYR A 392 3.90 10.52 8.21
N LEU A 393 4.63 9.47 8.59
CA LEU A 393 5.98 9.64 9.14
C LEU A 393 6.97 10.00 8.03
N THR A 394 7.28 11.29 7.92
CA THR A 394 8.20 11.86 6.91
C THR A 394 9.45 12.51 7.52
N SER A 395 9.59 12.49 8.84
CA SER A 395 10.82 12.88 9.52
C SER A 395 10.99 12.14 10.84
N TYR A 396 12.22 12.11 11.35
CA TYR A 396 12.52 11.58 12.67
C TYR A 396 13.75 12.25 13.28
N ARG A 397 13.95 12.10 14.59
CA ARG A 397 15.17 12.57 15.27
C ARG A 397 16.23 11.48 15.27
N ASN A 398 17.42 11.81 14.77
CA ASN A 398 18.58 10.93 14.83
C ASN A 398 19.20 10.89 16.25
N GLU A 399 20.28 10.12 16.44
CA GLU A 399 20.97 9.99 17.73
C GLU A 399 21.51 11.32 18.28
N ASN A 400 21.82 12.27 17.40
CA ASN A 400 22.29 13.61 17.76
C ASN A 400 21.13 14.59 18.04
N GLY A 401 19.88 14.13 17.99
CA GLY A 401 18.68 14.95 18.21
C GLY A 401 18.29 15.83 17.01
N GLN A 402 19.03 15.76 15.91
CA GLN A 402 18.74 16.48 14.66
C GLN A 402 17.54 15.85 13.95
N GLU A 403 16.66 16.69 13.43
CA GLU A 403 15.56 16.24 12.57
C GLU A 403 16.08 15.87 11.18
N VAL A 404 15.71 14.67 10.73
CA VAL A 404 16.10 14.07 9.46
C VAL A 404 14.84 13.82 8.65
N GLY A 405 14.77 14.36 7.44
CA GLY A 405 13.70 14.10 6.50
C GLY A 405 13.78 12.69 5.88
N LEU A 406 12.60 12.15 5.58
CA LEU A 406 12.36 10.89 4.88
C LEU A 406 11.40 11.15 3.73
N HIS A 407 11.83 10.81 2.51
CA HIS A 407 11.07 11.06 1.30
C HIS A 407 10.72 9.73 0.63
N TYR A 408 9.47 9.30 0.76
CA TYR A 408 8.99 8.05 0.17
C TYR A 408 9.06 8.09 -1.36
N THR A 409 9.61 7.03 -1.95
CA THR A 409 9.76 6.90 -3.40
C THR A 409 8.81 5.86 -3.99
N ALA A 410 8.58 4.75 -3.30
CA ALA A 410 7.65 3.70 -3.73
C ALA A 410 7.20 2.82 -2.57
N GLN A 411 6.06 2.15 -2.75
CA GLN A 411 5.68 0.97 -1.97
C GLN A 411 6.19 -0.27 -2.73
N LEU A 412 7.00 -1.12 -2.08
CA LEU A 412 7.68 -2.22 -2.76
C LEU A 412 6.71 -3.34 -3.18
N GLU A 413 5.76 -3.65 -2.32
CA GLU A 413 4.74 -4.66 -2.57
C GLU A 413 3.39 -4.07 -2.19
N THR A 414 2.43 -4.13 -3.12
CA THR A 414 1.16 -3.42 -2.98
C THR A 414 0.31 -3.93 -1.82
N ASP A 415 0.61 -5.09 -1.25
CA ASP A 415 -0.06 -5.74 -0.12
C ASP A 415 0.76 -5.71 1.18
N LYS A 416 1.95 -5.09 1.19
CA LYS A 416 2.80 -4.97 2.37
C LYS A 416 3.04 -3.52 2.79
N LEU A 417 3.22 -3.32 4.09
CA LEU A 417 3.63 -2.05 4.69
C LEU A 417 5.14 -1.83 4.59
N LEU A 418 5.68 -1.94 3.37
CA LEU A 418 7.10 -1.86 3.07
C LEU A 418 7.35 -0.85 1.96
N PHE A 419 8.13 0.18 2.27
CA PHE A 419 8.34 1.34 1.42
C PHE A 419 9.82 1.59 1.19
N THR A 420 10.17 2.11 0.02
CA THR A 420 11.48 2.71 -0.23
C THR A 420 11.41 4.20 0.03
N ALA A 421 12.46 4.76 0.60
CA ALA A 421 12.59 6.20 0.82
C ALA A 421 14.05 6.65 0.66
N THR A 422 14.25 7.92 0.34
CA THR A 422 15.54 8.59 0.51
C THR A 422 15.55 9.32 1.86
N SER A 423 16.73 9.50 2.44
CA SER A 423 16.89 10.21 3.71
C SER A 423 17.83 11.40 3.56
N ASP A 424 17.55 12.48 4.29
CA ASP A 424 18.44 13.64 4.36
C ASP A 424 19.70 13.37 5.22
N GLN A 425 19.81 12.16 5.81
CA GLN A 425 20.99 11.75 6.54
C GLN A 425 22.14 11.45 5.56
N PRO A 426 23.34 12.06 5.75
CA PRO A 426 24.45 11.97 4.78
C PRO A 426 24.86 10.55 4.39
N ASP A 427 24.82 9.62 5.34
CA ASP A 427 25.26 8.23 5.16
C ASP A 427 24.11 7.27 4.75
N LEU A 428 22.90 7.78 4.52
CA LEU A 428 21.71 6.98 4.20
C LEU A 428 20.99 7.51 2.96
N GLN A 429 21.57 7.25 1.78
CA GLN A 429 20.99 7.73 0.52
C GLN A 429 19.66 7.04 0.17
N GLU A 430 19.58 5.72 0.36
CA GLU A 430 18.38 4.92 0.13
C GLU A 430 18.11 3.98 1.30
N CYS A 431 16.87 3.94 1.76
CA CYS A 431 16.44 3.12 2.87
C CYS A 431 15.12 2.41 2.59
N ILE A 432 14.86 1.40 3.42
CA ILE A 432 13.60 0.70 3.53
C ILE A 432 12.93 1.15 4.81
N VAL A 433 11.66 1.52 4.70
CA VAL A 433 10.78 1.89 5.81
C VAL A 433 9.69 0.84 5.91
N LYS A 434 9.67 0.10 7.01
CA LYS A 434 8.68 -0.94 7.30
C LYS A 434 7.79 -0.52 8.46
N PHE A 435 6.48 -0.71 8.33
CA PHE A 435 5.55 -0.54 9.45
C PHE A 435 5.07 -1.91 9.93
N THR A 436 5.14 -2.13 11.24
CA THR A 436 4.71 -3.40 11.86
C THR A 436 4.11 -3.14 13.24
N GLN A 437 3.16 -3.98 13.65
CA GLN A 437 2.66 -4.02 15.03
C GLN A 437 3.32 -5.17 15.83
N HIS A 438 4.20 -5.94 15.20
CA HIS A 438 4.92 -7.01 15.88
C HIS A 438 6.03 -6.46 16.81
N GLU A 439 6.49 -7.31 17.72
CA GLU A 439 7.71 -7.08 18.47
C GLU A 439 8.92 -7.35 17.56
N TYR A 440 9.34 -6.33 16.81
CA TYR A 440 10.47 -6.43 15.89
C TYR A 440 11.77 -6.76 16.63
N SER A 441 12.48 -7.81 16.19
CA SER A 441 13.72 -8.22 16.85
C SER A 441 14.92 -7.36 16.45
N ALA A 442 15.04 -6.19 17.08
CA ALA A 442 16.17 -5.28 16.88
C ALA A 442 17.52 -5.95 17.21
N ASP A 443 17.58 -6.72 18.31
CA ASP A 443 18.80 -7.38 18.76
C ASP A 443 19.30 -8.43 17.75
N ALA A 444 18.40 -9.30 17.25
CA ALA A 444 18.75 -10.31 16.27
C ALA A 444 19.14 -9.68 14.92
N HIS A 445 18.44 -8.61 14.51
CA HIS A 445 18.77 -7.85 13.31
C HIS A 445 20.15 -7.21 13.42
N ASN A 446 20.41 -6.46 14.50
CA ASN A 446 21.71 -5.81 14.75
C ASN A 446 22.86 -6.82 14.81
N LEU A 447 22.66 -7.97 15.48
CA LEU A 447 23.64 -9.05 15.52
C LEU A 447 24.04 -9.49 14.10
N LEU A 448 23.07 -9.77 13.23
CA LEU A 448 23.37 -10.19 11.86
C LEU A 448 23.94 -9.05 11.02
N ALA A 449 23.49 -7.82 11.22
CA ALA A 449 24.03 -6.64 10.54
C ALA A 449 25.51 -6.43 10.88
N MET A 450 25.92 -6.60 12.14
CA MET A 450 27.33 -6.55 12.57
C MET A 450 28.21 -7.58 11.84
N HIS A 451 27.62 -8.73 11.49
CA HIS A 451 28.28 -9.78 10.72
C HIS A 451 28.11 -9.65 9.20
N GLN A 452 27.55 -8.55 8.69
CA GLN A 452 27.23 -8.34 7.27
C GLN A 452 26.29 -9.43 6.70
N MET A 453 25.41 -9.96 7.56
CA MET A 453 24.43 -10.99 7.25
C MET A 453 22.99 -10.47 7.26
N ALA A 454 22.82 -9.16 7.45
CA ALA A 454 21.57 -8.43 7.30
C ALA A 454 21.90 -6.97 6.91
N PRO A 455 20.97 -6.23 6.28
CA PRO A 455 21.14 -4.79 6.06
C PRO A 455 21.25 -4.07 7.40
N LYS A 456 21.96 -2.93 7.45
CA LYS A 456 22.09 -2.17 8.71
C LYS A 456 20.72 -1.63 9.15
N LEU A 457 20.35 -1.90 10.39
CA LEU A 457 19.20 -1.25 11.03
C LEU A 457 19.60 0.18 11.41
N GLN A 458 18.81 1.16 10.98
CA GLN A 458 19.08 2.59 11.22
C GLN A 458 18.30 3.09 12.43
N LYS A 459 17.00 2.79 12.49
CA LYS A 459 16.13 3.25 13.57
C LYS A 459 14.89 2.38 13.72
N ILE A 460 14.40 2.27 14.95
CA ILE A 460 13.04 1.85 15.24
C ILE A 460 12.34 2.99 15.98
N ILE A 461 11.15 3.36 15.52
CA ILE A 461 10.36 4.46 16.05
C ILE A 461 8.99 3.92 16.44
N GLU A 462 8.60 4.11 17.68
CA GLU A 462 7.23 3.83 18.11
C GLU A 462 6.31 4.99 17.68
N VAL A 463 5.20 4.65 17.05
CA VAL A 463 4.20 5.61 16.61
C VAL A 463 2.80 5.20 17.08
N PRO A 464 1.88 6.17 17.25
CA PRO A 464 0.56 5.88 17.82
C PRO A 464 -0.22 4.78 17.11
N GLY A 465 -1.10 4.10 17.84
CA GLY A 465 -1.85 2.94 17.40
C GLY A 465 -1.10 1.62 17.56
N GLY A 466 -0.03 1.60 18.36
CA GLY A 466 0.81 0.41 18.59
C GLY A 466 1.66 0.02 17.39
N TRP A 467 2.04 0.97 16.54
CA TRP A 467 2.85 0.73 15.36
C TRP A 467 4.33 1.02 15.66
N LYS A 468 5.20 0.27 14.99
CA LYS A 468 6.64 0.52 14.93
C LYS A 468 7.03 0.80 13.49
N VAL A 469 7.87 1.80 13.31
CA VAL A 469 8.50 2.14 12.03
C VAL A 469 9.95 1.72 12.10
N VAL A 470 10.30 0.73 11.28
CA VAL A 470 11.64 0.17 11.19
C VAL A 470 12.30 0.72 9.93
N ILE A 471 13.35 1.51 10.13
CA ILE A 471 14.16 2.11 9.06
C ILE A 471 15.47 1.34 8.97
N MET A 472 15.80 0.85 7.79
CA MET A 472 17.03 0.08 7.54
C MET A 472 17.61 0.41 6.17
N ASP A 473 18.89 0.08 5.97
CA ASP A 473 19.55 0.24 4.68
C ASP A 473 18.85 -0.56 3.58
N ARG A 474 18.79 0.03 2.38
CA ARG A 474 18.40 -0.75 1.21
C ARG A 474 19.55 -1.68 0.81
N SER A 475 19.31 -2.98 0.92
CA SER A 475 20.23 -4.00 0.40
C SER A 475 20.36 -3.90 -1.12
N LYS A 476 21.59 -4.01 -1.64
CA LYS A 476 21.87 -4.16 -3.08
C LYS A 476 21.64 -5.59 -3.59
N TYR A 477 21.33 -6.52 -2.68
CA TYR A 477 21.15 -7.94 -2.97
C TYR A 477 19.74 -8.21 -3.51
N HIS A 478 19.58 -9.34 -4.20
CA HIS A 478 18.33 -9.72 -4.87
C HIS A 478 17.57 -10.76 -4.05
N VAL A 479 16.24 -10.72 -4.06
CA VAL A 479 15.41 -11.72 -3.36
C VAL A 479 15.69 -13.11 -3.95
N LEU A 480 16.09 -14.05 -3.10
CA LEU A 480 16.47 -15.41 -3.49
C LEU A 480 15.31 -16.13 -4.21
N HIS A 481 14.07 -15.89 -3.79
CA HIS A 481 12.88 -16.46 -4.43
C HIS A 481 12.79 -16.22 -5.95
N HIS A 482 13.33 -15.09 -6.43
CA HIS A 482 13.31 -14.72 -7.84
C HIS A 482 14.59 -15.11 -8.60
N TYR A 483 15.53 -15.79 -7.94
CA TYR A 483 16.84 -16.08 -8.52
C TYR A 483 17.02 -17.59 -8.72
N PRO A 484 16.99 -18.10 -9.97
CA PRO A 484 17.19 -19.52 -10.23
C PRO A 484 18.64 -19.91 -9.96
N LEU A 485 18.83 -20.91 -9.09
CA LEU A 485 20.15 -21.44 -8.75
C LEU A 485 20.34 -22.84 -9.29
N SER A 486 21.53 -23.13 -9.83
CA SER A 486 21.96 -24.50 -10.11
C SER A 486 22.10 -25.31 -8.82
N LYS A 487 22.05 -26.65 -8.89
CA LYS A 487 22.18 -27.51 -7.71
C LYS A 487 23.46 -27.25 -6.91
N GLU A 488 24.58 -26.97 -7.59
CA GLU A 488 25.84 -26.65 -6.92
C GLU A 488 25.76 -25.33 -6.14
N LEU A 489 25.18 -24.29 -6.74
CA LEU A 489 25.01 -23.00 -6.09
C LEU A 489 23.99 -23.07 -4.95
N GLN A 490 22.94 -23.87 -5.10
CA GLN A 490 21.97 -24.11 -4.01
C GLN A 490 22.67 -24.64 -2.76
N GLU A 491 23.59 -25.59 -2.89
CA GLU A 491 24.32 -26.13 -1.73
C GLU A 491 25.25 -25.09 -1.10
N LYS A 492 25.91 -24.25 -1.90
CA LYS A 492 26.72 -23.11 -1.40
C LYS A 492 25.85 -22.13 -0.60
N VAL A 493 24.71 -21.73 -1.15
CA VAL A 493 23.77 -20.82 -0.49
C VAL A 493 23.19 -21.44 0.77
N LYS A 494 22.77 -22.70 0.73
CA LYS A 494 22.29 -23.46 1.89
C LYS A 494 23.30 -23.46 3.02
N ASN A 495 24.58 -23.67 2.73
CA ASN A 495 25.64 -23.64 3.73
C ASN A 495 25.84 -22.24 4.34
N LYS A 496 25.75 -21.17 3.54
CA LYS A 496 25.75 -19.79 4.05
C LYS A 496 24.54 -19.52 4.95
N VAL A 497 23.34 -19.91 4.54
CA VAL A 497 22.11 -19.74 5.33
C VAL A 497 22.18 -20.50 6.65
N LYS A 498 22.67 -21.75 6.65
CA LYS A 498 22.94 -22.51 7.88
C LYS A 498 23.91 -21.78 8.81
N ARG A 499 24.93 -21.13 8.27
CA ARG A 499 25.87 -20.31 9.07
C ARG A 499 25.19 -19.09 9.67
N ILE A 500 24.37 -18.38 8.90
CA ILE A 500 23.59 -17.22 9.38
C ILE A 500 22.69 -17.63 10.55
N VAL A 501 21.89 -18.69 10.37
CA VAL A 501 20.98 -19.19 11.41
C VAL A 501 21.75 -19.72 12.63
N ARG A 502 22.89 -20.39 12.42
CA ARG A 502 23.76 -20.80 13.53
C ARG A 502 24.27 -19.59 14.33
N THR A 503 24.64 -18.48 13.68
CA THR A 503 25.05 -17.25 14.37
C THR A 503 23.93 -16.74 15.28
N LEU A 504 22.66 -16.78 14.83
CA LEU A 504 21.51 -16.42 15.66
C LEU A 504 21.39 -17.36 16.87
N HIS A 505 21.32 -18.66 16.64
CA HIS A 505 21.12 -19.67 17.68
C HIS A 505 22.23 -19.64 18.74
N GLN A 506 23.50 -19.50 18.33
CA GLN A 506 24.64 -19.39 19.25
C GLN A 506 24.59 -18.16 20.15
N ASN A 507 23.83 -17.13 19.77
CA ASN A 507 23.60 -15.92 20.56
C ASN A 507 22.21 -15.92 21.24
N GLY A 508 21.52 -17.07 21.25
CA GLY A 508 20.23 -17.25 21.93
C GLY A 508 19.03 -16.66 21.20
N PHE A 509 19.13 -16.42 19.89
CA PHE A 509 18.04 -15.88 19.08
C PHE A 509 17.50 -16.92 18.10
N VAL A 510 16.20 -16.87 17.82
CA VAL A 510 15.52 -17.62 16.74
C VAL A 510 14.91 -16.65 15.74
N HIS A 511 14.74 -17.06 14.48
CA HIS A 511 14.11 -16.21 13.45
C HIS A 511 12.63 -16.56 13.26
N GLY A 512 12.32 -17.84 13.12
CA GLY A 512 10.96 -18.37 12.97
C GLY A 512 10.36 -18.28 11.57
N ASP A 513 10.88 -17.44 10.68
CA ASP A 513 10.37 -17.30 9.30
C ASP A 513 11.46 -17.46 8.22
N ILE A 514 12.24 -18.54 8.26
CA ILE A 514 13.28 -18.79 7.24
C ILE A 514 12.62 -19.28 5.94
N ARG A 515 12.74 -18.48 4.87
CA ARG A 515 12.20 -18.81 3.53
C ARG A 515 12.89 -18.01 2.43
N ALA A 516 12.74 -18.44 1.18
CA ALA A 516 13.35 -17.78 0.01
C ALA A 516 13.01 -16.28 -0.10
N ALA A 517 11.80 -15.89 0.32
CA ALA A 517 11.33 -14.50 0.28
C ALA A 517 12.04 -13.60 1.31
N ASN A 518 12.59 -14.18 2.38
CA ASN A 518 13.27 -13.47 3.46
C ASN A 518 14.80 -13.56 3.35
N LEU A 519 15.31 -14.07 2.23
CA LEU A 519 16.73 -14.19 1.95
C LEU A 519 17.06 -13.34 0.73
N LEU A 520 18.04 -12.44 0.85
CA LEU A 520 18.59 -11.68 -0.25
C LEU A 520 19.99 -12.20 -0.56
N ILE A 521 20.31 -12.41 -1.84
CA ILE A 521 21.58 -12.93 -2.32
C ILE A 521 22.29 -11.93 -3.19
N ASP A 522 23.61 -11.82 -3.06
CA ASP A 522 24.44 -11.05 -3.98
C ASP A 522 24.79 -11.89 -5.21
N PRO A 523 24.26 -11.58 -6.41
CA PRO A 523 24.59 -12.34 -7.62
C PRO A 523 26.09 -12.29 -7.96
N ALA A 524 26.78 -11.20 -7.64
CA ALA A 524 28.22 -11.07 -7.91
C ALA A 524 29.06 -12.02 -7.05
N SER A 525 28.57 -12.38 -5.87
CA SER A 525 29.24 -13.29 -4.94
C SER A 525 29.07 -14.77 -5.26
N LEU A 526 28.20 -15.15 -6.21
CA LEU A 526 27.89 -16.55 -6.53
C LEU A 526 29.10 -17.34 -7.04
N ASN A 527 30.05 -16.67 -7.68
CA ASN A 527 31.30 -17.26 -8.17
C ASN A 527 32.40 -17.30 -7.09
N SER A 528 32.16 -16.68 -5.93
CA SER A 528 33.08 -16.69 -4.80
C SER A 528 32.93 -17.98 -3.97
N HIS A 529 33.96 -18.27 -3.17
CA HIS A 529 33.89 -19.33 -2.16
C HIS A 529 32.95 -18.95 -1.00
N ASP A 530 32.81 -17.66 -0.69
CA ASP A 530 31.87 -17.16 0.30
C ASP A 530 30.79 -16.31 -0.38
N VAL A 531 29.64 -16.94 -0.63
CA VAL A 531 28.44 -16.27 -1.15
C VAL A 531 27.91 -15.33 -0.07
N GLN A 532 27.53 -14.12 -0.47
CA GLN A 532 26.95 -13.13 0.43
C GLN A 532 25.42 -13.24 0.41
N VAL A 533 24.85 -13.32 1.61
CA VAL A 533 23.43 -13.49 1.84
C VAL A 533 23.03 -12.61 3.01
N HIS A 534 21.95 -11.86 2.84
CA HIS A 534 21.27 -11.14 3.91
C HIS A 534 19.99 -11.88 4.29
N LEU A 535 19.80 -12.11 5.59
CA LEU A 535 18.52 -12.48 6.18
C LEU A 535 17.75 -11.19 6.55
N ILE A 536 16.47 -11.15 6.21
CA ILE A 536 15.57 -10.02 6.48
C ILE A 536 14.28 -10.52 7.13
N ASP A 537 13.43 -9.58 7.54
CA ASP A 537 12.09 -9.83 8.12
C ASP A 537 12.09 -10.43 9.54
N PHE A 538 12.58 -9.65 10.50
CA PHE A 538 12.72 -10.03 11.91
C PHE A 538 11.44 -9.80 12.75
N ASP A 539 10.25 -9.83 12.15
CA ASP A 539 8.98 -9.56 12.86
C ASP A 539 8.60 -10.65 13.87
N TRP A 540 9.06 -11.87 13.66
CA TRP A 540 8.74 -13.00 14.54
C TRP A 540 9.93 -13.42 15.39
N GLY A 541 11.14 -13.00 15.01
CA GLY A 541 12.37 -13.39 15.67
C GLY A 541 12.49 -12.81 17.08
N GLY A 542 13.45 -13.32 17.84
CA GLY A 542 13.75 -12.86 19.19
C GLY A 542 14.41 -13.93 20.02
N ARG A 543 14.42 -13.75 21.34
CA ARG A 543 15.08 -14.69 22.25
C ARG A 543 14.42 -16.05 22.21
N ALA A 544 15.24 -17.09 22.06
CA ALA A 544 14.79 -18.47 22.10
C ALA A 544 14.06 -18.75 23.42
N GLY A 545 12.86 -19.34 23.33
CA GLY A 545 12.01 -19.62 24.50
C GLY A 545 11.09 -18.47 24.94
N GLU A 546 11.19 -17.28 24.34
CA GLU A 546 10.34 -16.13 24.66
C GLU A 546 9.33 -15.82 23.54
N VAL A 547 9.78 -15.81 22.29
CA VAL A 547 8.95 -15.41 21.14
C VAL A 547 8.03 -16.52 20.63
N ARG A 548 6.87 -16.12 20.10
CA ARG A 548 5.79 -17.00 19.67
C ARG A 548 5.31 -16.65 18.26
N TYR A 549 4.86 -17.68 17.54
CA TYR A 549 4.19 -17.47 16.26
C TYR A 549 2.88 -16.69 16.43
N PRO A 550 2.49 -15.86 15.44
CA PRO A 550 1.17 -15.25 15.42
C PRO A 550 0.07 -16.32 15.43
N ILE A 551 -1.08 -16.02 16.06
CA ILE A 551 -2.20 -16.97 16.15
C ILE A 551 -2.70 -17.37 14.75
N GLY A 552 -2.78 -16.42 13.82
CA GLY A 552 -3.17 -16.64 12.43
C GLY A 552 -2.03 -17.05 11.50
N LEU A 553 -1.08 -17.87 11.98
CA LEU A 553 0.05 -18.33 11.17
C LEU A 553 -0.44 -19.09 9.94
N ASN A 554 0.02 -18.69 8.75
CA ASN A 554 -0.28 -19.39 7.51
C ASN A 554 0.60 -20.65 7.37
N SER A 555 -0.04 -21.81 7.44
CA SER A 555 0.53 -23.14 7.19
C SER A 555 0.00 -23.81 5.92
N GLU A 556 -0.87 -23.12 5.16
CA GLU A 556 -1.51 -23.68 3.96
C GLU A 556 -0.70 -23.39 2.70
N THR A 557 -0.31 -22.13 2.49
CA THR A 557 0.42 -21.71 1.27
C THR A 557 1.92 -21.53 1.51
N VAL A 558 2.35 -21.55 2.77
CA VAL A 558 3.76 -21.49 3.16
C VAL A 558 4.11 -22.77 3.89
N MET A 559 5.15 -23.46 3.41
CA MET A 559 5.65 -24.66 4.08
C MET A 559 6.12 -24.30 5.50
N ARG A 560 5.64 -25.07 6.48
CA ARG A 560 6.03 -24.98 7.88
C ARG A 560 6.41 -26.37 8.41
N PRO A 561 7.38 -26.45 9.35
CA PRO A 561 7.62 -27.66 10.14
C PRO A 561 6.34 -28.21 10.75
N LYS A 562 6.19 -29.55 10.85
CA LYS A 562 4.93 -30.17 11.31
C LYS A 562 4.51 -29.75 12.73
N GLU A 563 5.47 -29.43 13.58
CA GLU A 563 5.24 -29.07 14.98
C GLU A 563 4.91 -27.58 15.17
N VAL A 564 5.02 -26.77 14.11
CA VAL A 564 4.75 -25.34 14.16
C VAL A 564 3.24 -25.08 14.20
N GLN A 565 2.81 -24.29 15.19
CA GLN A 565 1.42 -23.88 15.37
C GLN A 565 1.36 -22.42 15.84
N GLY A 566 0.32 -21.70 15.43
CA GLY A 566 0.07 -20.34 15.89
C GLY A 566 -0.04 -20.24 17.43
N GLY A 567 0.55 -19.18 18.01
CA GLY A 567 0.61 -18.94 19.46
C GLY A 567 1.63 -19.80 20.23
N LYS A 568 2.27 -20.78 19.60
CA LYS A 568 3.34 -21.59 20.21
C LYS A 568 4.69 -20.90 20.09
N LEU A 569 5.64 -21.34 20.92
CA LEU A 569 7.01 -20.83 20.91
C LEU A 569 7.69 -21.12 19.58
N ILE A 570 8.56 -20.20 19.18
CA ILE A 570 9.48 -20.41 18.07
C ILE A 570 10.73 -21.09 18.63
N LEU A 571 11.09 -22.24 18.04
CA LEU A 571 12.20 -23.07 18.47
C LEU A 571 13.30 -23.07 17.40
N GLU A 572 14.55 -23.26 17.82
CA GLU A 572 15.70 -23.37 16.91
C GLU A 572 15.51 -24.46 15.86
N ALA A 573 14.94 -25.60 16.26
CA ALA A 573 14.64 -26.72 15.37
C ALA A 573 13.73 -26.32 14.20
N HIS A 574 12.83 -25.35 14.40
CA HIS A 574 11.96 -24.86 13.33
C HIS A 574 12.76 -24.17 12.23
N ASP A 575 13.74 -23.33 12.58
CA ASP A 575 14.61 -22.67 11.59
C ASP A 575 15.42 -23.69 10.79
N ILE A 576 15.92 -24.75 11.44
CA ILE A 576 16.70 -25.82 10.80
C ILE A 576 15.86 -26.64 9.82
N GLU A 577 14.64 -27.00 10.20
CA GLU A 577 13.73 -27.74 9.33
C GLU A 577 13.29 -26.84 8.15
N MET A 578 13.04 -25.55 8.37
CA MET A 578 12.75 -24.58 7.30
C MET A 578 13.89 -24.48 6.28
N ILE A 579 15.15 -24.47 6.72
CA ILE A 579 16.31 -24.50 5.81
C ILE A 579 16.35 -25.79 4.99
N SER A 580 16.04 -26.92 5.63
CA SER A 580 16.09 -28.23 4.97
C SER A 580 15.08 -28.31 3.84
N SER A 581 13.87 -27.85 4.09
CA SER A 581 12.78 -27.81 3.12
C SER A 581 12.96 -26.75 2.02
N LEU A 582 13.67 -25.65 2.31
CA LEU A 582 13.95 -24.58 1.34
C LEU A 582 14.81 -25.05 0.15
N PHE A 583 15.68 -26.04 0.38
CA PHE A 583 16.61 -26.58 -0.63
C PHE A 583 16.42 -28.09 -0.81
N ALA A 584 15.18 -28.58 -0.64
CA ALA A 584 14.81 -29.98 -0.79
C ALA A 584 14.55 -30.38 -2.25
#